data_AF-G8LD64-F1
#
_entry.id   AF-G8LD64-F1
#
_cell.length_a   1.000
_cell.length_b   1.000
_cell.length_c   1.000
_cell.angle_alpha   90.00
_cell.angle_beta   90.00
_cell.angle_gamma   90.00
#
_symmetry.space_group_name_H-M   'P 1'
#
loop_
_entity.id
_entity.type
_entity.pdbx_description
1 polymer ?
#
loop_
_entity_poly.entity_id
_entity_poly.type
_entity_poly.pdbx_seq_one_letter_code
_entity_poly.pdbx_strand_id
1 'polypeptide(L)'
;MMTDEKKEKASFPAGLGIMDKIWEWQWIIRFIYIVLFADLALLVYSGQGILTWPVQTLNWTEHLGFFCVALAALGLIATTLMPFIANIVRLLLNELIYSRIFPDFLRAQSDYQKRSGEVPSGEVLDLALKENNQFLLNYYEKHNANWRTKFHERFKVGDLLFGILFFMMLDDHPQWFSDAQHSLVIDLFSHGGESGTVLFYTVLILIFSTLMSLWFGKWDWENIYYPPLYREKEEARRKAREREAQWEQQDR
;
A
#
# COMPACT_ATOMS: atom_id res chain seq x y z
N MET A 1 18.22 27.24 -51.62
CA MET A 1 19.14 26.64 -50.64
C MET A 1 18.61 26.97 -49.26
N MET A 2 17.83 26.06 -48.68
CA MET A 2 17.55 25.98 -47.25
C MET A 2 16.94 24.61 -47.02
N THR A 3 17.78 23.69 -46.54
CA THR A 3 17.48 22.31 -46.22
C THR A 3 16.65 22.27 -44.94
N ASP A 4 15.42 21.77 -45.05
CA ASP A 4 14.59 21.37 -43.92
C ASP A 4 15.20 20.11 -43.30
N GLU A 5 16.11 20.28 -42.34
CA GLU A 5 16.52 19.20 -41.45
C GLU A 5 15.36 18.90 -40.48
N LYS A 6 14.52 17.93 -40.87
CA LYS A 6 13.77 17.13 -39.91
C LYS A 6 14.77 16.49 -38.95
N LYS A 7 15.01 17.11 -37.79
CA LYS A 7 15.55 16.41 -36.62
C LYS A 7 14.53 15.37 -36.19
N GLU A 8 14.65 14.17 -36.76
CA GLU A 8 14.16 12.95 -36.15
C GLU A 8 14.67 12.92 -34.71
N LYS A 9 13.77 13.12 -33.74
CA LYS A 9 14.05 12.80 -32.36
C LYS A 9 14.33 11.31 -32.34
N ALA A 10 15.61 10.96 -32.20
CA ALA A 10 16.07 9.60 -31.96
C ALA A 10 15.17 8.97 -30.89
N SER A 11 14.41 7.95 -31.30
CA SER A 11 13.62 7.16 -30.38
C SER A 11 14.62 6.41 -29.49
N PHE A 12 14.70 6.82 -28.22
CA PHE A 12 15.50 6.10 -27.23
C PHE A 12 14.95 4.67 -27.12
N PRO A 13 15.81 3.63 -27.13
CA PRO A 13 15.38 2.24 -27.12
C PRO A 13 14.66 1.92 -25.80
N ALA A 14 13.53 1.21 -25.91
CA ALA A 14 12.61 0.86 -24.82
C ALA A 14 13.24 0.16 -23.60
N GLY A 15 14.50 -0.27 -23.67
CA GLY A 15 15.25 -0.88 -22.56
C GLY A 15 15.69 0.10 -21.47
N LEU A 16 15.99 1.37 -21.81
CA LEU A 16 16.42 2.37 -20.82
C LEU A 16 15.25 2.90 -19.98
N GLY A 17 14.03 2.95 -20.56
CA GLY A 17 12.83 3.34 -19.83
C GLY A 17 12.40 2.34 -18.75
N ILE A 18 12.87 1.09 -18.81
CA ILE A 18 12.71 0.11 -17.73
C ILE A 18 13.67 0.44 -16.59
N MET A 19 14.91 0.83 -16.90
CA MET A 19 15.93 1.19 -15.91
C MET A 19 15.56 2.42 -15.09
N ASP A 20 15.00 3.45 -15.73
CA ASP A 20 14.47 4.62 -15.01
C ASP A 20 13.27 4.25 -14.11
N LYS A 21 12.50 3.23 -14.50
CA LYS A 21 11.37 2.68 -13.73
C LYS A 21 11.80 1.84 -12.54
N ILE A 22 12.97 1.19 -12.61
CA ILE A 22 13.56 0.43 -11.48
C ILE A 22 13.83 1.37 -10.30
N TRP A 23 14.09 2.66 -10.57
CA TRP A 23 14.30 3.67 -9.54
C TRP A 23 13.01 4.13 -8.84
N GLU A 24 11.84 3.75 -9.35
CA GLU A 24 10.57 3.92 -8.65
C GLU A 24 10.42 2.81 -7.60
N TRP A 25 10.30 3.19 -6.32
CA TRP A 25 10.12 2.25 -5.21
C TRP A 25 8.99 1.22 -5.43
N GLN A 26 7.93 1.58 -6.16
CA GLN A 26 6.84 0.68 -6.50
C GLN A 26 7.27 -0.49 -7.41
N TRP A 27 8.26 -0.26 -8.28
CA TRP A 27 8.78 -1.29 -9.18
C TRP A 27 9.65 -2.29 -8.42
N ILE A 28 10.46 -1.81 -7.47
CA ILE A 28 11.24 -2.68 -6.56
C ILE A 28 10.32 -3.64 -5.80
N ILE A 29 9.23 -3.13 -5.22
CA ILE A 29 8.24 -3.95 -4.49
C ILE A 29 7.63 -5.02 -5.42
N ARG A 30 7.24 -4.63 -6.65
CA ARG A 30 6.70 -5.60 -7.62
C ARG A 30 7.73 -6.63 -8.05
N PHE A 31 8.98 -6.24 -8.20
CA PHE A 31 10.06 -7.15 -8.55
C PHE A 31 10.27 -8.19 -7.46
N ILE A 32 10.36 -7.78 -6.19
CA ILE A 32 10.45 -8.70 -5.03
C ILE A 32 9.28 -9.67 -5.03
N TYR A 33 8.05 -9.18 -5.24
CA TYR A 33 6.85 -10.02 -5.31
C TYR A 33 6.95 -11.07 -6.43
N ILE A 34 7.42 -10.69 -7.62
CA ILE A 34 7.60 -11.61 -8.76
C ILE A 34 8.66 -12.67 -8.45
N VAL A 35 9.80 -12.27 -7.86
CA VAL A 35 10.89 -13.20 -7.52
C VAL A 35 10.42 -14.22 -6.49
N LEU A 36 9.75 -13.78 -5.42
CA LEU A 36 9.22 -14.69 -4.40
C LEU A 36 8.18 -15.66 -4.97
N PHE A 37 7.29 -15.18 -5.84
CA PHE A 37 6.34 -16.07 -6.51
C PHE A 37 7.05 -17.09 -7.41
N ALA A 38 8.05 -16.66 -8.16
CA ALA A 38 8.81 -17.54 -9.05
C ALA A 38 9.55 -18.62 -8.25
N ASP A 39 10.06 -18.29 -7.06
CA ASP A 39 10.69 -19.25 -6.15
C ASP A 39 9.70 -20.32 -5.70
N LEU A 40 8.53 -19.90 -5.20
CA LEU A 40 7.45 -20.81 -4.80
C LEU A 40 6.95 -21.67 -5.97
N ALA A 41 6.85 -21.10 -7.17
CA ALA A 41 6.44 -21.84 -8.35
C ALA A 41 7.46 -22.93 -8.71
N LEU A 42 8.76 -22.63 -8.61
CA LEU A 42 9.83 -23.59 -8.85
C LEU A 42 9.89 -24.67 -7.76
N LEU A 43 9.66 -24.30 -6.50
CA LEU A 43 9.49 -25.24 -5.38
C LEU A 43 8.36 -26.24 -5.61
N VAL A 44 7.23 -25.79 -6.14
CA VAL A 44 6.08 -26.66 -6.48
C VAL A 44 6.40 -27.54 -7.68
N TYR A 45 7.04 -26.99 -8.71
CA TYR A 45 7.34 -27.71 -9.94
C TYR A 45 8.38 -28.81 -9.73
N SER A 46 9.34 -28.58 -8.84
CA SER A 46 10.59 -29.33 -8.86
C SER A 46 11.18 -29.69 -7.51
N GLY A 47 10.61 -29.17 -6.42
CA GLY A 47 11.13 -29.37 -5.06
C GLY A 47 12.39 -28.57 -4.74
N GLN A 48 12.84 -27.69 -5.64
CA GLN A 48 14.04 -26.86 -5.48
C GLN A 48 13.71 -25.37 -5.74
N GLY A 49 14.25 -24.49 -4.91
CA GLY A 49 14.17 -23.04 -5.10
C GLY A 49 15.08 -22.52 -6.23
N ILE A 50 14.93 -21.24 -6.58
CA ILE A 50 15.64 -20.53 -7.64
C ILE A 50 17.16 -20.67 -7.53
N LEU A 51 17.71 -20.65 -6.30
CA LEU A 51 19.16 -20.68 -6.08
C LEU A 51 19.77 -22.06 -6.30
N THR A 52 19.00 -23.12 -6.09
CA THR A 52 19.47 -24.51 -6.21
C THR A 52 19.10 -25.14 -7.54
N TRP A 53 18.31 -24.44 -8.37
CA TRP A 53 17.89 -24.92 -9.68
C TRP A 53 19.07 -25.11 -10.64
N PRO A 54 19.29 -26.33 -11.20
CA PRO A 54 20.41 -26.58 -12.10
C PRO A 54 20.20 -25.90 -13.46
N VAL A 55 20.76 -24.69 -13.61
CA VAL A 55 20.73 -23.89 -14.85
C VAL A 55 21.41 -24.62 -16.03
N GLN A 56 22.30 -25.56 -15.76
CA GLN A 56 23.17 -26.20 -16.74
C GLN A 56 22.50 -27.34 -17.54
N THR A 57 21.31 -27.81 -17.14
CA THR A 57 20.57 -28.90 -17.82
C THR A 57 19.25 -28.44 -18.44
N LEU A 58 19.04 -27.13 -18.60
CA LEU A 58 17.75 -26.58 -18.96
C LEU A 58 17.46 -26.70 -20.47
N ASN A 59 16.69 -27.70 -20.85
CA ASN A 59 15.97 -27.69 -22.13
C ASN A 59 14.81 -26.70 -22.03
N TRP A 60 15.07 -25.44 -22.39
CA TRP A 60 14.11 -24.32 -22.32
C TRP A 60 12.75 -24.65 -22.97
N THR A 61 12.74 -25.48 -24.01
CA THR A 61 11.52 -25.88 -24.73
C THR A 61 10.61 -26.79 -23.91
N GLU A 62 11.15 -27.62 -23.02
CA GLU A 62 10.38 -28.56 -22.19
C GLU A 62 9.66 -27.85 -21.04
N HIS A 63 10.26 -26.76 -20.54
CA HIS A 63 9.74 -26.03 -19.38
C HIS A 63 8.96 -24.75 -19.75
N LEU A 64 8.97 -24.34 -21.02
CA LEU A 64 8.31 -23.11 -21.47
C LEU A 64 6.80 -23.10 -21.17
N GLY A 65 6.14 -24.26 -21.32
CA GLY A 65 4.72 -24.41 -20.99
C GLY A 65 4.44 -24.14 -19.51
N PHE A 66 5.30 -24.65 -18.61
CA PHE A 66 5.19 -24.39 -17.18
C PHE A 66 5.36 -22.89 -16.87
N PHE A 67 6.37 -22.22 -17.44
CA PHE A 67 6.57 -20.79 -17.23
C PHE A 67 5.39 -19.95 -17.72
N CYS A 68 4.77 -20.30 -18.85
CA CYS A 68 3.56 -19.63 -19.33
C CYS A 68 2.39 -19.79 -18.35
N VAL A 69 2.18 -20.99 -17.83
CA VAL A 69 1.13 -21.26 -16.83
C VAL A 69 1.43 -20.54 -15.52
N ALA A 70 2.68 -20.56 -15.04
CA ALA A 70 3.11 -19.86 -13.84
C ALA A 70 2.93 -18.35 -13.98
N LEU A 71 3.26 -17.76 -15.13
CA LEU A 71 3.05 -16.34 -15.41
C LEU A 71 1.55 -15.98 -15.42
N ALA A 72 0.71 -16.84 -16.03
CA ALA A 72 -0.74 -16.65 -16.01
C ALA A 72 -1.30 -16.76 -14.58
N ALA A 73 -0.81 -17.72 -13.80
CA ALA A 73 -1.18 -17.91 -12.40
C ALA A 73 -0.75 -16.71 -11.55
N LEU A 74 0.47 -16.18 -11.73
CA LEU A 74 0.94 -14.96 -11.10
C LEU A 74 -0.01 -13.80 -11.39
N GLY A 75 -0.39 -13.61 -12.66
CA GLY A 75 -1.33 -12.58 -13.07
C GLY A 75 -2.69 -12.72 -12.38
N LEU A 76 -3.23 -13.94 -12.32
CA LEU A 76 -4.51 -14.23 -11.67
C LEU A 76 -4.44 -13.98 -10.15
N ILE A 77 -3.38 -14.48 -9.51
CA ILE A 77 -3.15 -14.31 -8.07
C ILE A 77 -3.01 -12.82 -7.73
N ALA A 78 -2.16 -12.09 -8.45
CA ALA A 78 -1.91 -10.68 -8.20
C ALA A 78 -3.14 -9.79 -8.45
N THR A 79 -3.99 -10.13 -9.42
CA THR A 79 -5.17 -9.31 -9.78
C THR A 79 -6.42 -9.65 -8.98
N THR A 80 -6.57 -10.92 -8.56
CA THR A 80 -7.83 -11.42 -8.01
C THR A 80 -7.64 -11.97 -6.60
N LEU A 81 -6.76 -12.95 -6.44
CA LEU A 81 -6.64 -13.69 -5.17
C LEU A 81 -6.06 -12.82 -4.05
N MET A 82 -4.96 -12.10 -4.33
CA MET A 82 -4.27 -11.29 -3.32
C MET A 82 -5.11 -10.13 -2.80
N PRO A 83 -5.75 -9.31 -3.66
CA PRO A 83 -6.65 -8.27 -3.18
C PRO A 83 -7.82 -8.83 -2.38
N PHE A 84 -8.35 -10.00 -2.77
CA PHE A 84 -9.45 -10.65 -2.05
C PHE A 84 -9.04 -11.10 -0.65
N ILE A 85 -7.92 -11.83 -0.53
CA ILE A 85 -7.40 -12.28 0.77
C ILE A 85 -6.99 -11.08 1.63
N ALA A 86 -6.30 -10.09 1.05
CA ALA A 86 -5.92 -8.87 1.75
C ALA A 86 -7.13 -8.15 2.35
N ASN A 87 -8.25 -8.10 1.62
CA ASN A 87 -9.49 -7.49 2.12
C ASN A 87 -10.09 -8.27 3.30
N ILE A 88 -10.13 -9.61 3.23
CA ILE A 88 -10.59 -10.46 4.35
C ILE A 88 -9.72 -10.24 5.57
N VAL A 89 -8.40 -10.31 5.42
CA VAL A 89 -7.45 -10.11 6.53
C VAL A 89 -7.59 -8.70 7.11
N ARG A 90 -7.75 -7.68 6.26
CA ARG A 90 -7.98 -6.31 6.72
C ARG A 90 -9.25 -6.18 7.53
N LEU A 91 -10.36 -6.82 7.11
CA LEU A 91 -11.61 -6.83 7.87
C LEU A 91 -11.44 -7.52 9.23
N LEU A 92 -10.77 -8.67 9.27
CA LEU A 92 -10.48 -9.40 10.51
C LEU A 92 -9.59 -8.59 11.45
N LEU A 93 -8.53 -7.97 10.92
CA LEU A 93 -7.65 -7.09 11.69
C LEU A 93 -8.38 -5.85 12.17
N ASN A 94 -9.26 -5.27 11.36
CA ASN A 94 -10.07 -4.12 11.76
C ASN A 94 -10.96 -4.49 12.95
N GLU A 95 -11.68 -5.61 12.87
CA GLU A 95 -12.50 -6.11 13.98
C GLU A 95 -11.65 -6.35 15.24
N LEU A 96 -10.44 -6.91 15.08
CA LEU A 96 -9.53 -7.19 16.18
C LEU A 96 -8.95 -5.91 16.83
N ILE A 97 -8.55 -4.91 16.03
CA ILE A 97 -7.97 -3.63 16.50
C ILE A 97 -9.03 -2.78 17.21
N TYR A 98 -10.26 -2.76 16.68
CA TYR A 98 -11.39 -2.05 17.30
C TYR A 98 -12.05 -2.85 18.42
N SER A 99 -11.70 -4.13 18.59
CA SER A 99 -12.08 -4.89 19.78
C SER A 99 -11.41 -4.33 21.04
N ARG A 100 -12.01 -4.64 22.20
CA ARG A 100 -11.56 -4.18 23.52
C ARG A 100 -10.23 -4.81 23.98
N ILE A 101 -9.67 -5.72 23.18
CA ILE A 101 -8.53 -6.57 23.54
C ILE A 101 -7.19 -5.88 23.20
N PHE A 102 -7.16 -5.02 22.18
CA PHE A 102 -5.92 -4.38 21.74
C PHE A 102 -5.67 -3.02 22.44
N PRO A 103 -4.39 -2.71 22.78
CA PRO A 103 -4.04 -1.44 23.41
C PRO A 103 -4.35 -0.22 22.52
N ASP A 104 -4.77 0.88 23.15
CA ASP A 104 -5.16 2.13 22.46
C ASP A 104 -4.05 2.75 21.59
N PHE A 105 -2.78 2.34 21.73
CA PHE A 105 -1.68 2.84 20.89
C PHE A 105 -1.68 2.29 19.45
N LEU A 106 -2.34 1.15 19.21
CA LEU A 106 -2.53 0.58 17.85
C LEU A 106 -3.85 1.00 17.22
N ARG A 107 -4.78 1.53 18.01
CA ARG A 107 -5.92 2.21 17.45
C ARG A 107 -5.37 3.41 16.71
N ALA A 108 -5.76 3.54 15.44
CA ALA A 108 -5.59 4.78 14.71
C ALA A 108 -6.35 5.85 15.48
N GLN A 109 -5.71 6.48 16.47
CA GLN A 109 -6.15 7.77 16.93
C GLN A 109 -6.04 8.64 15.70
N SER A 110 -7.18 8.88 15.05
CA SER A 110 -7.32 10.05 14.21
C SER A 110 -6.86 11.17 15.12
N ASP A 111 -5.66 11.69 14.87
CA ASP A 111 -5.29 12.97 15.44
C ASP A 111 -6.30 13.93 14.82
N TYR A 112 -7.40 14.14 15.52
CA TYR A 112 -8.23 15.33 15.40
C TYR A 112 -7.44 16.57 15.86
N GLN A 113 -6.11 16.57 15.73
CA GLN A 113 -5.34 17.80 15.66
C GLN A 113 -5.69 18.45 14.33
N LYS A 114 -6.88 19.06 14.28
CA LYS A 114 -7.25 20.05 13.29
C LYS A 114 -6.08 20.99 13.14
N ARG A 115 -5.36 20.91 12.02
CA ARG A 115 -4.43 21.99 11.67
C ARG A 115 -5.25 23.25 11.52
N SER A 116 -4.76 24.34 12.08
CA SER A 116 -5.42 25.64 12.00
C SER A 116 -5.74 25.98 10.55
N GLY A 117 -7.01 26.21 10.22
CA GLY A 117 -7.49 26.53 8.87
C GLY A 117 -8.06 25.35 8.08
N GLU A 118 -7.98 24.12 8.58
CA GLU A 118 -8.56 22.94 7.96
C GLU A 118 -9.96 22.61 8.50
N VAL A 119 -10.87 22.30 7.58
CA VAL A 119 -12.26 21.92 7.87
C VAL A 119 -12.59 20.60 7.19
N PRO A 120 -13.44 19.73 7.77
CA PRO A 120 -13.90 18.53 7.09
C PRO A 120 -14.53 18.88 5.74
N SER A 121 -14.18 18.15 4.68
CA SER A 121 -14.62 18.46 3.31
C SER A 121 -16.13 18.44 3.14
N GLY A 122 -16.85 17.60 3.91
CA GLY A 122 -18.31 17.61 3.94
C GLY A 122 -18.87 18.98 4.31
N GLU A 123 -18.20 19.73 5.18
CA GLU A 123 -18.63 21.09 5.56
C GLU A 123 -18.44 22.10 4.42
N VAL A 124 -17.42 21.91 3.59
CA VAL A 124 -17.18 22.74 2.39
C VAL A 124 -18.22 22.42 1.31
N LEU A 125 -18.62 21.15 1.18
CA LEU A 125 -19.71 20.74 0.31
C LEU A 125 -21.04 21.37 0.75
N ASP A 126 -21.37 21.31 2.04
CA ASP A 126 -22.59 21.92 2.58
C ASP A 126 -22.63 23.43 2.30
N LEU A 127 -21.49 24.12 2.48
CA LEU A 127 -21.37 25.54 2.16
C LEU A 127 -21.56 25.80 0.67
N ALA A 128 -20.93 25.01 -0.19
CA ALA A 128 -21.04 25.13 -1.65
C ALA A 128 -22.50 24.98 -2.12
N LEU A 129 -23.23 24.03 -1.55
CA LEU A 129 -24.64 23.79 -1.85
C LEU A 129 -25.53 24.92 -1.31
N LYS A 130 -25.27 25.40 -0.09
CA LYS A 130 -26.03 26.48 0.55
C LYS A 130 -25.87 27.81 -0.18
N GLU A 131 -24.65 28.14 -0.61
CA GLU A 131 -24.35 29.38 -1.32
C GLU A 131 -24.55 29.27 -2.84
N ASN A 132 -24.90 28.07 -3.34
CA ASN A 132 -24.94 27.75 -4.77
C ASN A 132 -23.65 28.18 -5.50
N ASN A 133 -22.50 27.97 -4.84
CA ASN A 133 -21.22 28.48 -5.27
C ASN A 133 -20.45 27.40 -6.06
N GLN A 134 -20.47 27.53 -7.38
CA GLN A 134 -19.85 26.56 -8.28
C GLN A 134 -18.33 26.47 -8.14
N PHE A 135 -17.67 27.54 -7.67
CA PHE A 135 -16.24 27.49 -7.39
C PHE A 135 -15.93 26.55 -6.21
N LEU A 136 -16.68 26.66 -5.11
CA LEU A 136 -16.52 25.80 -3.93
C LEU A 136 -16.83 24.33 -4.26
N LEU A 137 -17.86 24.10 -5.08
CA LEU A 137 -18.21 22.76 -5.53
C LEU A 137 -17.08 22.12 -6.34
N ASN A 138 -16.56 22.82 -7.35
CA ASN A 138 -15.42 22.34 -8.15
C ASN A 138 -14.17 22.11 -7.30
N TYR A 139 -13.95 22.96 -6.29
CA TYR A 139 -12.83 22.82 -5.36
C TYR A 139 -12.96 21.55 -4.50
N TYR A 140 -14.15 21.28 -3.95
CA TYR A 140 -14.47 20.04 -3.24
C TYR A 140 -14.27 18.82 -4.14
N GLU A 141 -14.83 18.83 -5.35
CA GLU A 141 -14.75 17.70 -6.29
C GLU A 141 -13.31 17.35 -6.65
N LYS A 142 -12.48 18.37 -6.92
CA LYS A 142 -11.05 18.19 -7.21
C LYS A 142 -10.30 17.60 -6.02
N HIS A 143 -10.60 18.08 -4.81
CA HIS A 143 -9.99 17.55 -3.59
C HIS A 143 -10.39 16.08 -3.36
N ASN A 144 -11.67 15.77 -3.47
CA ASN A 144 -12.20 14.43 -3.29
C ASN A 144 -11.66 13.45 -4.36
N ALA A 145 -11.54 13.88 -5.62
CA ALA A 145 -10.91 13.07 -6.67
C ALA A 145 -9.45 12.75 -6.33
N ASN A 146 -8.67 13.75 -5.93
CA ASN A 146 -7.27 13.58 -5.53
C ASN A 146 -7.10 12.72 -4.27
N TRP A 147 -8.02 12.83 -3.33
CA TRP A 147 -8.02 12.00 -2.13
C TRP A 147 -8.32 10.54 -2.49
N ARG A 148 -9.35 10.28 -3.31
CA ARG A 148 -9.70 8.93 -3.79
C ARG A 148 -8.56 8.28 -4.57
N THR A 149 -7.85 9.01 -5.43
CA THR A 149 -6.72 8.43 -6.17
C THR A 149 -5.58 8.04 -5.24
N LYS A 150 -5.17 8.93 -4.34
CA LYS A 150 -4.14 8.65 -3.31
C LYS A 150 -4.53 7.47 -2.41
N PHE A 151 -5.81 7.38 -2.05
CA PHE A 151 -6.36 6.27 -1.27
C PHE A 151 -6.18 4.95 -2.03
N HIS A 152 -6.66 4.87 -3.27
CA HIS A 152 -6.54 3.66 -4.09
C HIS A 152 -5.09 3.25 -4.36
N GLU A 153 -4.20 4.21 -4.62
CA GLU A 153 -2.78 3.94 -4.83
C GLU A 153 -2.12 3.34 -3.59
N ARG A 154 -2.40 3.87 -2.40
CA ARG A 154 -1.89 3.33 -1.14
C ARG A 154 -2.40 1.91 -0.88
N PHE A 155 -3.68 1.65 -1.13
CA PHE A 155 -4.23 0.30 -0.96
C PHE A 155 -3.59 -0.70 -1.92
N LYS A 156 -3.35 -0.33 -3.18
CA LYS A 156 -2.61 -1.17 -4.13
C LYS A 156 -1.20 -1.50 -3.64
N VAL A 157 -0.50 -0.52 -3.07
CA VAL A 157 0.84 -0.73 -2.48
C VAL A 157 0.74 -1.64 -1.25
N GLY A 158 -0.27 -1.44 -0.40
CA GLY A 158 -0.54 -2.29 0.75
C GLY A 158 -0.85 -3.74 0.35
N ASP A 159 -1.64 -3.96 -0.69
CA ASP A 159 -1.97 -5.30 -1.18
C ASP A 159 -0.72 -6.02 -1.73
N LEU A 160 0.20 -5.29 -2.37
CA LEU A 160 1.50 -5.82 -2.79
C LEU A 160 2.39 -6.21 -1.60
N LEU A 161 2.48 -5.36 -0.58
CA LEU A 161 3.27 -5.65 0.62
C LEU A 161 2.68 -6.83 1.41
N PHE A 162 1.35 -6.93 1.49
CA PHE A 162 0.67 -8.09 2.04
C PHE A 162 1.04 -9.37 1.26
N GLY A 163 1.04 -9.28 -0.07
CA GLY A 163 1.45 -10.38 -0.94
C GLY A 163 2.90 -10.82 -0.70
N ILE A 164 3.83 -9.87 -0.51
CA ILE A 164 5.23 -10.16 -0.17
C ILE A 164 5.32 -10.88 1.18
N LEU A 165 4.63 -10.39 2.21
CA LEU A 165 4.61 -11.05 3.52
C LEU A 165 4.07 -12.46 3.43
N PHE A 166 2.98 -12.64 2.68
CA PHE A 166 2.37 -13.94 2.47
C PHE A 166 3.34 -14.92 1.80
N PHE A 167 4.02 -14.49 0.73
CA PHE A 167 5.01 -15.34 0.07
C PHE A 167 6.24 -15.60 0.93
N MET A 168 6.76 -14.61 1.67
CA MET A 168 7.85 -14.82 2.63
C MET A 168 7.48 -15.85 3.70
N MET A 169 6.23 -15.84 4.17
CA MET A 169 5.74 -16.81 5.17
C MET A 169 5.59 -18.21 4.59
N LEU A 170 5.14 -18.33 3.33
CA LEU A 170 5.13 -19.62 2.64
C LEU A 170 6.56 -20.12 2.39
N ASP A 171 7.48 -19.23 2.06
CA ASP A 171 8.87 -19.58 1.75
C ASP A 171 9.67 -20.02 3.00
N ASP A 172 9.31 -19.53 4.18
CA ASP A 172 9.80 -20.00 5.49
C ASP A 172 9.26 -21.39 5.86
N HIS A 173 8.10 -21.77 5.32
CA HIS A 173 7.42 -23.05 5.62
C HIS A 173 7.03 -23.80 4.34
N PRO A 174 8.00 -24.21 3.49
CA PRO A 174 7.71 -24.87 2.23
C PRO A 174 6.98 -26.20 2.41
N GLN A 175 7.17 -26.85 3.56
CA GLN A 175 6.49 -28.09 3.98
C GLN A 175 4.97 -28.02 3.94
N TRP A 176 4.37 -26.82 3.96
CA TRP A 176 2.91 -26.67 3.87
C TRP A 176 2.34 -26.99 2.50
N PHE A 177 3.17 -26.95 1.44
CA PHE A 177 2.70 -27.14 0.06
C PHE A 177 3.63 -27.98 -0.82
N SER A 178 4.85 -28.29 -0.36
CA SER A 178 5.81 -29.10 -1.09
C SER A 178 6.72 -29.87 -0.12
N ASP A 179 7.20 -31.06 -0.51
CA ASP A 179 8.24 -31.80 0.21
C ASP A 179 9.66 -31.22 -0.02
N ALA A 180 9.72 -29.98 -0.51
CA ALA A 180 10.95 -29.28 -0.86
C ALA A 180 11.86 -29.04 0.35
N GLN A 181 13.16 -29.27 0.17
CA GLN A 181 14.18 -29.10 1.22
C GLN A 181 14.95 -27.76 1.11
N HIS A 182 14.80 -27.03 0.01
CA HIS A 182 15.58 -25.82 -0.30
C HIS A 182 14.68 -24.70 -0.82
N SER A 183 14.38 -23.70 0.01
CA SER A 183 13.74 -22.44 -0.36
C SER A 183 14.69 -21.25 -0.22
N LEU A 184 14.38 -20.09 -0.80
CA LEU A 184 15.21 -18.89 -0.64
C LEU A 184 15.44 -18.53 0.84
N VAL A 185 14.42 -18.66 1.69
CA VAL A 185 14.54 -18.41 3.14
C VAL A 185 15.39 -19.47 3.85
N ILE A 186 15.23 -20.75 3.53
CA ILE A 186 16.06 -21.82 4.11
C ILE A 186 17.52 -21.67 3.68
N ASP A 187 17.77 -21.27 2.44
CA ASP A 187 19.10 -20.99 1.92
C ASP A 187 19.73 -19.74 2.59
N LEU A 188 18.91 -18.72 2.91
CA LEU A 188 19.35 -17.57 3.69
C LEU A 188 19.73 -17.95 5.12
N PHE A 189 19.00 -18.87 5.76
CA PHE A 189 19.33 -19.38 7.09
C PHE A 189 20.55 -20.27 7.08
N SER A 190 20.70 -21.14 6.08
CA SER A 190 21.83 -22.06 5.98
C SER A 190 23.15 -21.33 5.72
N HIS A 191 23.15 -20.27 4.92
CA HIS A 191 24.35 -19.46 4.64
C HIS A 191 24.60 -18.36 5.68
N GLY A 192 23.54 -17.79 6.24
CA GLY A 192 23.61 -16.66 7.18
C GLY A 192 23.71 -17.04 8.65
N GLY A 193 23.42 -18.30 9.02
CA GLY A 193 23.34 -18.74 10.41
C GLY A 193 22.36 -17.87 11.23
N GLU A 194 22.70 -17.61 12.50
CA GLU A 194 21.89 -16.75 13.38
C GLU A 194 21.68 -15.33 12.83
N SER A 195 22.68 -14.79 12.13
CA SER A 195 22.59 -13.46 11.51
C SER A 195 21.56 -13.41 10.38
N GLY A 196 21.44 -14.50 9.61
CA GLY A 196 20.44 -14.64 8.55
C GLY A 196 19.02 -14.67 9.12
N THR A 197 18.81 -15.40 10.22
CA THR A 197 17.53 -15.46 10.94
C THR A 197 17.12 -14.09 11.49
N VAL A 198 18.05 -13.39 12.14
CA VAL A 198 17.77 -12.03 12.65
C VAL A 198 17.43 -11.07 11.52
N LEU A 199 18.16 -11.12 10.40
CA LEU A 199 17.91 -10.25 9.24
C LEU A 199 16.53 -10.51 8.64
N PHE A 200 16.14 -11.78 8.44
CA PHE A 200 14.84 -12.15 7.90
C PHE A 200 13.70 -11.62 8.76
N TYR A 201 13.70 -11.90 10.07
CA TYR A 201 12.65 -11.41 10.97
C TYR A 201 12.63 -9.89 11.08
N THR A 202 13.79 -9.22 11.01
CA THR A 202 13.85 -7.76 11.01
C THR A 202 13.18 -7.17 9.76
N VAL A 203 13.46 -7.74 8.58
CA VAL A 203 12.81 -7.35 7.32
C VAL A 203 11.30 -7.64 7.37
N LEU A 204 10.91 -8.81 7.89
CA LEU A 204 9.52 -9.21 8.03
C LEU A 204 8.74 -8.25 8.96
N ILE A 205 9.31 -7.87 10.09
CA ILE A 205 8.73 -6.88 11.02
C ILE A 205 8.63 -5.50 10.35
N LEU A 206 9.63 -5.08 9.58
CA LEU A 206 9.61 -3.81 8.84
C LEU A 206 8.49 -3.78 7.81
N ILE A 207 8.36 -4.83 7.00
CA ILE A 207 7.30 -4.94 5.99
C ILE A 207 5.92 -4.99 6.67
N PHE A 208 5.78 -5.75 7.76
CA PHE A 208 4.55 -5.78 8.55
C PHE A 208 4.20 -4.42 9.13
N SER A 209 5.16 -3.71 9.73
CA SER A 209 4.93 -2.37 10.28
C SER A 209 4.53 -1.35 9.21
N THR A 210 5.14 -1.41 8.02
CA THR A 210 4.78 -0.53 6.91
C THR A 210 3.39 -0.86 6.35
N LEU A 211 3.05 -2.15 6.25
CA LEU A 211 1.71 -2.61 5.88
C LEU A 211 0.64 -2.09 6.86
N MET A 212 0.87 -2.26 8.16
CA MET A 212 -0.05 -1.79 9.19
C MET A 212 -0.23 -0.26 9.15
N SER A 213 0.85 0.47 8.90
CA SER A 213 0.79 1.93 8.67
C SER A 213 0.02 2.31 7.40
N LEU A 214 0.11 1.52 6.33
CA LEU A 214 -0.64 1.78 5.10
C LEU A 214 -2.14 1.45 5.22
N TRP A 215 -2.49 0.39 5.95
CA TRP A 215 -3.88 -0.02 6.14
C TRP A 215 -4.58 0.78 7.24
N PHE A 216 -3.89 1.06 8.34
CA PHE A 216 -4.46 1.63 9.57
C PHE A 216 -3.75 2.90 10.06
N GLY A 217 -2.82 3.47 9.29
CA GLY A 217 -2.10 4.68 9.71
C GLY A 217 -3.01 5.89 9.93
N LYS A 218 -2.47 6.92 10.59
CA LYS A 218 -3.20 8.18 10.83
C LYS A 218 -3.60 8.82 9.50
N TRP A 219 -4.88 8.83 9.22
CA TRP A 219 -5.47 9.48 8.06
C TRP A 219 -5.73 10.95 8.39
N ASP A 220 -5.22 11.87 7.57
CA ASP A 220 -5.80 13.21 7.47
C ASP A 220 -7.15 13.02 6.75
N TRP A 221 -8.16 12.63 7.52
CA TRP A 221 -9.51 12.34 7.03
C TRP A 221 -10.09 13.61 6.42
N GLU A 222 -10.33 13.59 5.10
CA GLU A 222 -11.22 14.51 4.39
C GLU A 222 -11.04 16.00 4.63
N ASN A 223 -9.98 16.46 5.30
CA ASN A 223 -9.85 17.84 5.71
C ASN A 223 -9.40 18.68 4.51
N ILE A 224 -10.17 19.71 4.21
CA ILE A 224 -9.89 20.70 3.18
C ILE A 224 -9.43 21.97 3.87
N TYR A 225 -8.34 22.54 3.39
CA TYR A 225 -7.88 23.84 3.84
C TYR A 225 -8.83 24.93 3.32
N TYR A 226 -9.71 25.41 4.20
CA TYR A 226 -10.62 26.51 3.90
C TYR A 226 -10.73 27.46 5.11
N PRO A 227 -9.76 28.38 5.26
CA PRO A 227 -9.66 29.28 6.41
C PRO A 227 -10.89 30.15 6.71
N PRO A 228 -11.66 30.64 5.72
CA PRO A 228 -12.84 31.46 6.01
C PRO A 228 -13.89 30.71 6.85
N LEU A 229 -14.26 29.48 6.45
CA LEU A 229 -15.22 28.66 7.22
C LEU A 229 -14.61 28.22 8.56
N TYR A 230 -13.31 27.97 8.60
CA TYR A 230 -12.60 27.66 9.84
C TYR A 230 -12.79 28.78 10.87
N ARG A 231 -12.55 30.03 10.48
CA ARG A 231 -12.69 31.21 11.35
C ARG A 231 -14.14 31.40 11.81
N GLU A 232 -15.10 31.26 10.90
CA GLU A 232 -16.53 31.37 11.23
C GLU A 232 -16.94 30.35 12.30
N LYS A 233 -16.47 29.10 12.18
CA LYS A 233 -16.76 28.05 13.17
C LYS A 233 -16.03 28.25 14.48
N GLU A 234 -14.78 28.72 14.45
CA GLU A 234 -14.02 29.07 15.65
C GLU A 234 -14.74 30.16 16.44
N GLU A 235 -15.24 31.19 15.76
CA GLU A 235 -16.04 32.26 16.35
C GLU A 235 -17.38 31.76 16.89
N ALA A 236 -18.09 30.87 16.16
CA ALA A 236 -19.33 30.27 16.63
C ALA A 236 -19.11 29.42 17.90
N ARG A 237 -18.02 28.64 17.95
CA ARG A 237 -17.62 27.87 19.14
C ARG A 237 -17.25 28.78 20.31
N ARG A 238 -16.57 29.90 20.05
CA ARG A 238 -16.25 30.89 21.09
C ARG A 238 -17.53 31.50 21.69
N LYS A 239 -18.46 31.93 20.84
CA LYS A 239 -19.77 32.46 21.26
C LYS A 239 -20.63 31.42 21.98
N ALA A 240 -20.54 30.14 21.62
CA ALA A 240 -21.25 29.07 22.34
C ALA A 240 -20.71 28.89 23.76
N ARG A 241 -19.37 28.83 23.92
CA ARG A 241 -18.72 28.76 25.24
C ARG A 241 -19.00 29.99 26.11
N GLU A 242 -18.99 31.18 25.52
CA GLU A 242 -19.35 32.42 26.22
C GLU A 242 -20.81 32.41 26.68
N ARG A 243 -21.74 31.87 25.87
CA ARG A 243 -23.14 31.68 26.29
C ARG A 243 -23.24 30.65 27.41
N GLU A 244 -22.69 29.45 27.27
CA GLU A 244 -22.72 28.42 28.32
C GLU A 244 -22.18 28.96 29.66
N ALA A 245 -21.09 29.71 29.64
CA ALA A 245 -20.53 30.34 30.84
C ALA A 245 -21.44 31.42 31.47
N GLN A 246 -22.20 32.17 30.65
CA GLN A 246 -23.18 33.14 31.15
C GLN A 246 -24.42 32.46 31.76
N TRP A 247 -24.88 31.35 31.18
CA TRP A 247 -25.99 30.57 31.71
C TRP A 247 -25.61 29.93 33.06
N GLU A 248 -24.40 29.36 33.19
CA GLU A 248 -23.90 28.83 34.46
C GLU A 248 -23.68 29.88 35.56
N GLN A 249 -23.57 31.17 35.19
CA GLN A 249 -23.48 32.29 36.13
C GLN A 249 -24.85 32.83 36.55
N GLN A 250 -25.90 32.63 35.74
CA GLN A 250 -27.27 33.02 36.06
C GLN A 250 -27.99 32.01 36.97
N ASP A 251 -27.59 30.74 36.93
CA ASP A 251 -28.15 29.66 37.76
C ASP A 251 -27.47 29.50 39.15
N ARG A 252 -26.50 30.37 39.50
CA ARG A 252 -25.89 30.45 40.84
C ARG A 252 -26.40 31.65 41.62
#